data_AF-A0A4V4HB41-F1
#
_entry.id   AF-A0A4V4HB41-F1
#
_cell.length_a   1.000
_cell.length_b   1.000
_cell.length_c   1.000
_cell.angle_alpha   90.00
_cell.angle_beta   90.00
_cell.angle_gamma   90.00
#
_symmetry.space_group_name_H-M   'P 1'
#
loop_
_entity.id
_entity.type
_entity.pdbx_description
1 polymer ?
#
loop_
_entity_poly.entity_id
_entity_poly.type
_entity_poly.pdbx_seq_one_letter_code
_entity_poly.pdbx_strand_id
1 'polypeptide(L)'
;MTPSASDEVLMPPKRRRTSQKVIESTSDVAPHPEPIVSAQLDTQVSDEPTTTAAPTTRKRKQPEESTENEKLDPESNSLTFQNFAKTPAAAQWCRGCHDDNKMPKANCAKCAHIVCYGPSNSGACLELVDKECEKPSWIYFLCPACEHYQHRQTSKKPQFVYTGFYGENSHALTNVVLSIRNREFTFFRPLKLPSLAVIQLQVVGSDVDFEIPFRITTLQNSNYASAVVTVQDVLDNLLVPPPISTKTLQAKPLVTSLINFDFNTPAGVDAYTHQLINTVNAMQTMGVNEVVIILVTHSDPNTGDLHHTPNGMTAERFRVVFDHLMMPAFREWLKPKNAHLFVLASGSKPFTKDAHDCLHGITTSQILNNVFLFPTTHLQPAKLAFFISQFVERVLFNDINVEQGVMYIL
;
A
#
# COMPACT_ATOMS: atom_id res chain seq x y z
N MET A 1 -67.86 8.17 17.04
CA MET A 1 -68.36 6.83 16.66
C MET A 1 -67.23 6.09 15.96
N THR A 2 -66.52 5.25 16.71
CA THR A 2 -65.67 4.14 16.23
C THR A 2 -66.58 2.96 15.83
N PRO A 3 -66.15 2.02 14.95
CA PRO A 3 -65.08 1.02 15.17
C PRO A 3 -64.11 0.93 13.97
N SER A 4 -63.07 0.09 13.86
CA SER A 4 -62.16 -0.70 14.71
C SER A 4 -61.61 -1.83 13.81
N ALA A 5 -60.29 -2.07 13.87
CA ALA A 5 -59.55 -3.30 13.52
C ALA A 5 -59.48 -3.68 12.02
N SER A 6 -58.40 -4.25 11.48
CA SER A 6 -57.36 -5.10 12.10
C SER A 6 -56.09 -5.16 11.25
N ASP A 7 -54.97 -5.30 11.97
CA ASP A 7 -53.60 -5.57 11.50
C ASP A 7 -53.45 -6.94 10.80
N GLU A 8 -52.64 -6.99 9.74
CA GLU A 8 -52.09 -8.23 9.19
C GLU A 8 -50.56 -8.23 9.35
N VAL A 9 -50.08 -9.13 10.21
CA VAL A 9 -48.67 -9.40 10.51
C VAL A 9 -48.17 -10.48 9.55
N LEU A 10 -47.24 -10.13 8.66
CA LEU A 10 -46.50 -11.10 7.84
C LEU A 10 -45.38 -11.77 8.67
N MET A 11 -45.53 -13.07 8.90
CA MET A 11 -44.43 -13.93 9.38
C MET A 11 -43.58 -14.46 8.20
N PRO A 12 -42.25 -14.59 8.35
CA PRO A 12 -41.39 -15.21 7.35
C PRO A 12 -41.39 -16.75 7.44
N PRO A 13 -41.09 -17.46 6.33
CA PRO A 13 -41.14 -18.92 6.29
C PRO A 13 -39.95 -19.59 6.99
N LYS A 14 -40.27 -20.64 7.76
CA LYS A 14 -39.34 -21.55 8.43
C LYS A 14 -38.48 -22.32 7.41
N ARG A 15 -37.15 -22.14 7.45
CA ARG A 15 -36.19 -23.00 6.75
C ARG A 15 -35.97 -24.31 7.54
N ARG A 16 -36.26 -25.44 6.88
CA ARG A 16 -35.93 -26.80 7.32
C ARG A 16 -34.41 -26.99 7.39
N ARG A 17 -33.92 -27.47 8.53
CA ARG A 17 -32.59 -28.07 8.70
C ARG A 17 -32.66 -29.52 8.20
N THR A 18 -31.89 -29.85 7.18
CA THR A 18 -31.57 -31.23 6.80
C THR A 18 -30.19 -31.55 7.35
N SER A 19 -30.15 -32.43 8.35
CA SER A 19 -28.93 -33.03 8.88
C SER A 19 -28.44 -34.07 7.87
N GLN A 20 -27.25 -33.90 7.32
CA GLN A 20 -26.54 -34.98 6.64
C GLN A 20 -25.41 -35.51 7.52
N LYS A 21 -25.37 -36.84 7.55
CA LYS A 21 -24.69 -37.71 8.48
C LYS A 21 -23.32 -38.07 7.93
N VAL A 22 -22.37 -38.11 8.85
CA VAL A 22 -21.02 -38.67 8.81
C VAL A 22 -20.93 -39.96 7.99
N ILE A 23 -19.93 -40.04 7.11
CA ILE A 23 -19.24 -41.30 6.77
C ILE A 23 -17.74 -41.02 6.87
N GLU A 24 -17.14 -41.62 7.90
CA GLU A 24 -15.70 -41.86 8.03
C GLU A 24 -15.29 -42.91 7.00
N SER A 25 -14.16 -42.68 6.31
CA SER A 25 -13.37 -43.76 5.75
C SER A 25 -11.89 -43.40 5.86
N THR A 26 -11.26 -44.01 6.83
CA THR A 26 -9.82 -44.17 7.04
C THR A 26 -9.19 -44.93 5.88
N SER A 27 -8.07 -44.44 5.35
CA SER A 27 -7.00 -45.31 4.85
C SER A 27 -5.66 -44.58 4.90
N ASP A 28 -4.88 -44.93 5.91
CA ASP A 28 -3.43 -44.79 5.95
C ASP A 28 -2.80 -45.52 4.75
N VAL A 29 -1.92 -44.86 3.99
CA VAL A 29 -0.65 -45.43 3.50
C VAL A 29 0.26 -44.25 3.13
N ALA A 30 1.33 -44.06 3.90
CA ALA A 30 2.52 -43.33 3.49
C ALA A 30 3.45 -44.27 2.71
N PRO A 31 4.24 -43.74 1.75
CA PRO A 31 5.57 -44.26 1.54
C PRO A 31 6.63 -43.18 1.77
N HIS A 32 7.65 -43.59 2.51
CA HIS A 32 8.92 -42.90 2.70
C HIS A 32 9.65 -42.64 1.37
N PRO A 33 10.58 -41.66 1.36
CA PRO A 33 11.37 -41.30 0.18
C PRO A 33 12.56 -42.24 0.02
N GLU A 34 12.84 -42.67 -1.21
CA GLU A 34 14.13 -43.25 -1.58
C GLU A 34 15.10 -42.16 -2.08
N PRO A 35 16.41 -42.33 -1.85
CA PRO A 35 17.43 -41.32 -2.12
C PRO A 35 17.92 -41.40 -3.56
N ILE A 36 17.98 -40.27 -4.26
CA ILE A 36 18.71 -40.19 -5.53
C ILE A 36 20.14 -39.73 -5.24
N VAL A 37 21.04 -40.63 -5.62
CA VAL A 37 22.49 -40.61 -5.53
C VAL A 37 23.08 -39.50 -6.39
N SER A 38 24.07 -38.81 -5.79
CA SER A 38 25.03 -37.92 -6.41
C SER A 38 25.78 -38.59 -7.57
N ALA A 39 25.76 -37.96 -8.74
CA ALA A 39 26.74 -38.21 -9.78
C ALA A 39 27.66 -36.98 -9.89
N GLN A 40 28.85 -37.12 -9.33
CA GLN A 40 30.03 -36.35 -9.71
C GLN A 40 30.37 -36.72 -11.16
N LEU A 41 30.60 -35.73 -12.02
CA LEU A 41 31.51 -35.90 -13.14
C LEU A 41 32.59 -34.84 -13.02
N ASP A 42 33.81 -35.34 -13.02
CA ASP A 42 35.04 -34.64 -12.78
C ASP A 42 35.74 -34.40 -14.14
N THR A 43 36.40 -33.25 -14.21
CA THR A 43 37.66 -32.96 -14.93
C THR A 43 37.72 -33.02 -16.48
N GLN A 44 37.98 -31.88 -17.13
CA GLN A 44 39.33 -31.42 -17.59
C GLN A 44 39.21 -30.13 -18.43
N VAL A 45 39.89 -29.04 -18.04
CA VAL A 45 41.18 -28.51 -18.59
C VAL A 45 41.02 -28.13 -20.08
N SER A 46 41.13 -26.85 -20.47
CA SER A 46 42.43 -26.20 -20.72
C SER A 46 42.37 -24.66 -20.75
N ASP A 47 43.39 -24.08 -20.12
CA ASP A 47 44.27 -22.98 -20.54
C ASP A 47 43.75 -21.56 -20.81
N GLU A 48 44.17 -20.68 -19.89
CA GLU A 48 44.38 -19.23 -20.05
C GLU A 48 45.37 -18.91 -21.19
N PRO A 49 45.41 -17.64 -21.65
CA PRO A 49 46.43 -16.79 -21.04
C PRO A 49 45.93 -15.40 -20.64
N THR A 50 46.38 -15.05 -19.44
CA THR A 50 46.52 -13.74 -18.81
C THR A 50 46.86 -12.60 -19.78
N THR A 51 46.12 -11.49 -19.68
CA THR A 51 46.74 -10.18 -19.91
C THR A 51 46.20 -9.14 -18.93
N THR A 52 47.13 -8.71 -18.09
CA THR A 52 47.03 -7.72 -17.03
C THR A 52 46.89 -6.31 -17.62
N ALA A 53 45.83 -5.58 -17.26
CA ALA A 53 45.81 -4.12 -17.39
C ALA A 53 45.05 -3.50 -16.21
N ALA A 54 45.78 -2.65 -15.49
CA ALA A 54 45.43 -1.99 -14.24
C ALA A 54 44.33 -0.92 -14.38
N PRO A 55 43.69 -0.50 -13.27
CA PRO A 55 42.47 0.31 -13.28
C PRO A 55 42.80 1.80 -13.48
N THR A 56 42.15 2.42 -14.46
CA THR A 56 42.19 3.88 -14.62
C THR A 56 41.09 4.51 -13.76
N THR A 57 41.47 4.98 -12.58
CA THR A 57 40.70 5.91 -11.76
C THR A 57 40.57 7.26 -12.48
N ARG A 58 39.47 7.48 -13.21
CA ARG A 58 39.06 8.83 -13.62
C ARG A 58 38.32 9.50 -12.46
N LYS A 59 39.06 10.32 -11.70
CA LYS A 59 38.49 11.37 -10.84
C LYS A 59 37.64 12.29 -11.71
N ARG A 60 36.32 12.22 -11.56
CA ARG A 60 35.39 13.23 -12.08
C ARG A 60 35.56 14.47 -11.20
N LYS A 61 36.17 15.53 -11.75
CA LYS A 61 36.16 16.87 -11.14
C LYS A 61 34.69 17.31 -10.98
N GLN A 62 34.31 17.65 -9.75
CA GLN A 62 33.16 18.50 -9.48
C GLN A 62 33.35 19.83 -10.25
N PRO A 63 32.33 20.35 -10.94
CA PRO A 63 32.27 21.76 -11.27
C PRO A 63 32.15 22.54 -9.97
N GLU A 64 33.10 23.46 -9.78
CA GLU A 64 33.10 24.46 -8.73
C GLU A 64 31.86 25.35 -8.82
N GLU A 65 31.38 25.78 -7.66
CA GLU A 65 30.36 26.80 -7.47
C GLU A 65 30.65 28.05 -8.31
N SER A 66 29.86 28.27 -9.35
CA SER A 66 29.64 29.62 -9.87
C SER A 66 28.36 30.15 -9.25
N THR A 67 28.54 30.96 -8.20
CA THR A 67 27.53 31.79 -7.56
C THR A 67 27.10 32.89 -8.54
N GLU A 68 26.32 32.54 -9.56
CA GLU A 68 25.53 33.52 -10.28
C GLU A 68 24.16 33.62 -9.60
N ASN A 69 23.97 34.74 -8.92
CA ASN A 69 22.68 35.23 -8.47
C ASN A 69 21.76 35.41 -9.69
N GLU A 70 21.14 34.33 -10.16
CA GLU A 70 19.88 34.43 -10.87
C GLU A 70 18.88 35.04 -9.90
N LYS A 71 18.58 36.32 -10.12
CA LYS A 71 17.36 36.94 -9.62
C LYS A 71 16.21 36.10 -10.14
N LEU A 72 15.71 35.21 -9.28
CA LEU A 72 14.45 34.51 -9.46
C LEU A 72 13.38 35.54 -9.79
N ASP A 73 12.84 35.42 -10.99
CA ASP A 73 11.75 36.22 -11.49
C ASP A 73 10.52 35.98 -10.58
N PRO A 74 10.01 37.00 -9.86
CA PRO A 74 8.95 36.80 -8.87
C PRO A 74 7.57 36.48 -9.48
N GLU A 75 7.47 36.34 -10.80
CA GLU A 75 6.23 36.00 -11.52
C GLU A 75 6.23 34.59 -12.15
N SER A 76 7.24 33.77 -11.87
CA SER A 76 7.14 32.33 -12.13
C SER A 76 6.10 31.73 -11.17
N ASN A 77 4.87 31.53 -11.65
CA ASN A 77 3.77 30.75 -11.04
C ASN A 77 4.14 29.26 -10.86
N SER A 78 5.34 28.96 -10.36
CA SER A 78 5.77 27.60 -10.04
C SER A 78 5.02 27.15 -8.81
N LEU A 79 4.15 26.15 -8.98
CA LEU A 79 3.41 25.56 -7.88
C LEU A 79 4.39 24.79 -7.01
N THR A 80 4.37 25.05 -5.71
CA THR A 80 5.14 24.29 -4.73
C THR A 80 4.35 23.07 -4.25
N PHE A 81 5.00 22.14 -3.56
CA PHE A 81 4.31 21.01 -2.93
C PHE A 81 3.14 21.45 -2.04
N GLN A 82 3.23 22.63 -1.42
CA GLN A 82 2.18 23.14 -0.52
C GLN A 82 0.89 23.51 -1.24
N ASN A 83 0.96 23.74 -2.56
CA ASN A 83 -0.22 23.95 -3.39
C ASN A 83 -1.04 22.66 -3.59
N PHE A 84 -0.41 21.49 -3.42
CA PHE A 84 -1.04 20.17 -3.54
C PHE A 84 -1.31 19.51 -2.18
N ALA A 85 -0.71 20.06 -1.12
CA ALA A 85 -0.83 19.53 0.23
C ALA A 85 -2.24 19.74 0.78
N LYS A 86 -2.92 18.65 1.13
CA LYS A 86 -4.19 18.66 1.88
C LYS A 86 -3.97 19.15 3.32
N THR A 87 -2.78 18.90 3.84
CA THR A 87 -2.39 19.26 5.21
C THR A 87 -1.03 19.93 5.23
N PRO A 88 -0.80 20.90 6.13
CA PRO A 88 0.52 21.49 6.31
C PRO A 88 1.60 20.43 6.56
N ALA A 89 2.85 20.69 6.18
CA ALA A 89 3.95 19.74 6.44
C ALA A 89 4.17 19.46 7.96
N ALA A 90 3.74 20.38 8.82
CA ALA A 90 3.78 20.24 10.28
C ALA A 90 2.54 19.55 10.87
N ALA A 91 1.56 19.19 10.03
CA ALA A 91 0.34 18.50 10.43
C ALA A 91 0.64 17.23 11.22
N GLN A 92 -0.14 17.02 12.27
CA GLN A 92 -0.01 15.87 13.15
C GLN A 92 -1.31 15.08 13.08
N TRP A 93 -1.39 14.10 12.18
CA TRP A 93 -2.64 13.38 11.93
C TRP A 93 -3.14 12.64 13.18
N CYS A 94 -4.34 12.98 13.65
CA CYS A 94 -4.96 12.23 14.74
C CYS A 94 -5.48 10.89 14.22
N ARG A 95 -5.04 9.81 14.84
CA ARG A 95 -5.42 8.44 14.45
C ARG A 95 -6.81 8.00 14.90
N GLY A 96 -7.42 8.69 15.87
CA GLY A 96 -8.76 8.32 16.34
C GLY A 96 -9.89 8.87 15.48
N CYS A 97 -9.65 9.99 14.80
CA CYS A 97 -10.62 10.66 13.95
C CYS A 97 -10.18 10.81 12.50
N HIS A 98 -8.97 10.33 12.17
CA HIS A 98 -8.31 10.49 10.87
C HIS A 98 -8.37 11.92 10.35
N ASP A 99 -7.97 12.86 11.19
CA ASP A 99 -8.06 14.29 10.91
C ASP A 99 -6.87 15.05 11.49
N ASP A 100 -6.47 16.13 10.83
CA ASP A 100 -5.50 17.11 11.33
C ASP A 100 -6.21 18.32 11.96
N ASN A 101 -7.21 18.04 12.81
CA ASN A 101 -7.90 19.11 13.52
C ASN A 101 -6.91 19.96 14.35
N LYS A 102 -7.29 21.22 14.62
CA LYS A 102 -6.48 22.17 15.41
C LYS A 102 -6.40 21.82 16.90
N MET A 103 -6.95 20.69 17.32
CA MET A 103 -6.93 20.31 18.73
C MET A 103 -5.51 19.89 19.14
N PRO A 104 -5.14 20.10 20.40
CA PRO A 104 -3.90 19.58 20.95
C PRO A 104 -3.76 18.08 20.68
N LYS A 105 -2.54 17.63 20.37
CA LYS A 105 -2.24 16.23 20.03
C LYS A 105 -1.29 15.65 21.06
N ALA A 106 -1.56 14.44 21.52
CA ALA A 106 -0.68 13.66 22.39
C ALA A 106 0.03 12.60 21.54
N ASN A 107 1.35 12.50 21.69
CA ASN A 107 2.17 11.52 20.98
C ASN A 107 2.54 10.36 21.90
N CYS A 108 2.23 9.13 21.50
CA CYS A 108 2.53 7.95 22.28
C CYS A 108 4.04 7.71 22.32
N ALA A 109 4.61 7.66 23.52
CA ALA A 109 6.05 7.50 23.73
C ALA A 109 6.64 6.17 23.20
N LYS A 110 5.81 5.15 22.92
CA LYS A 110 6.26 3.85 22.41
C LYS A 110 6.13 3.68 20.91
N CYS A 111 5.00 4.04 20.33
CA CYS A 111 4.68 3.77 18.92
C CYS A 111 4.54 5.04 18.07
N ALA A 112 4.82 6.21 18.65
CA ALA A 112 4.64 7.51 18.03
C ALA A 112 3.18 7.79 17.55
N HIS A 113 2.18 7.12 18.13
CA HIS A 113 0.77 7.37 17.81
C HIS A 113 0.33 8.75 18.29
N ILE A 114 -0.21 9.52 17.35
CA ILE A 114 -0.75 10.84 17.59
C ILE A 114 -2.27 10.74 17.77
N VAL A 115 -2.79 11.28 18.88
CA VAL A 115 -4.23 11.33 19.18
C VAL A 115 -4.60 12.73 19.65
N CYS A 116 -5.69 13.29 19.10
CA CYS A 116 -6.19 14.58 19.55
C CYS A 116 -6.86 14.46 20.91
N TYR A 117 -6.62 15.45 21.76
CA TYR A 117 -7.23 15.57 23.06
C TYR A 117 -7.86 16.95 23.26
N GLY A 118 -8.84 17.03 24.16
CA GLY A 118 -9.55 18.25 24.46
C GLY A 118 -10.47 18.10 25.68
N PRO A 119 -11.13 19.19 26.10
CA PRO A 119 -12.04 19.16 27.24
C PRO A 119 -13.29 18.32 26.94
N SER A 120 -14.11 18.11 27.95
CA SER A 120 -15.38 17.38 27.79
C SER A 120 -16.26 18.01 26.71
N ASN A 121 -16.83 17.18 25.83
CA ASN A 121 -17.66 17.57 24.69
C ASN A 121 -16.97 18.37 23.59
N SER A 122 -15.63 18.43 23.59
CA SER A 122 -14.87 19.06 22.50
C SER A 122 -14.98 18.30 21.18
N GLY A 123 -15.34 17.01 21.22
CA GLY A 123 -15.29 16.13 20.06
C GLY A 123 -13.90 15.56 19.77
N ALA A 124 -12.93 15.78 20.67
CA ALA A 124 -11.63 15.12 20.63
C ALA A 124 -11.74 13.60 20.79
N CYS A 125 -10.71 12.88 20.34
CA CYS A 125 -10.64 11.42 20.51
C CYS A 125 -10.36 11.03 21.96
N LEU A 126 -9.63 11.87 22.69
CA LEU A 126 -9.43 11.77 24.13
C LEU A 126 -10.04 13.00 24.79
N GLU A 127 -11.11 12.81 25.56
CA GLU A 127 -11.64 13.88 26.39
C GLU A 127 -10.95 13.82 27.75
N LEU A 128 -10.26 14.89 28.11
CA LEU A 128 -9.55 15.01 29.37
C LEU A 128 -10.27 16.01 30.28
N VAL A 129 -9.96 15.95 31.57
CA VAL A 129 -10.33 17.00 32.52
C VAL A 129 -9.74 18.35 32.07
N ASP A 130 -10.51 19.43 32.21
CA ASP A 130 -10.16 20.76 31.68
C ASP A 130 -8.77 21.24 32.13
N LYS A 131 -8.44 21.00 33.41
CA LYS A 131 -7.12 21.35 33.98
C LYS A 131 -5.93 20.75 33.22
N GLU A 132 -6.07 19.52 32.70
CA GLU A 132 -4.99 18.83 31.96
C GLU A 132 -4.95 19.24 30.49
N CYS A 133 -6.02 19.87 29.98
CA CYS A 133 -6.02 20.47 28.64
C CYS A 133 -5.31 21.82 28.65
N GLU A 134 -5.55 22.64 29.68
CA GLU A 134 -4.97 23.97 29.82
C GLU A 134 -3.51 23.92 30.28
N LYS A 135 -3.21 23.03 31.24
CA LYS A 135 -1.88 22.88 31.81
C LYS A 135 -1.55 21.41 32.03
N PRO A 136 -1.10 20.71 30.96
CA PRO A 136 -0.65 19.33 31.04
C PRO A 136 0.33 19.10 32.19
N SER A 137 -0.03 18.25 33.15
CA SER A 137 0.88 17.80 34.22
C SER A 137 1.62 16.50 33.88
N TRP A 138 1.25 15.87 32.77
CA TRP A 138 1.86 14.65 32.26
C TRP A 138 3.15 14.94 31.49
N ILE A 139 4.09 14.00 31.58
CA ILE A 139 5.37 14.01 30.87
C ILE A 139 5.30 13.15 29.61
N TYR A 140 4.57 12.04 29.66
CA TYR A 140 4.38 11.19 28.49
C TYR A 140 3.02 10.52 28.46
N PHE A 141 2.66 10.11 27.24
CA PHE A 141 1.41 9.45 26.91
C PHE A 141 1.67 8.04 26.36
N LEU A 142 0.84 7.08 26.73
CA LEU A 142 0.74 5.76 26.11
C LEU A 142 -0.64 5.58 25.50
N CYS A 143 -0.68 5.21 24.22
CA CYS A 143 -1.95 4.86 23.58
C CYS A 143 -2.53 3.58 24.22
N PRO A 144 -3.85 3.36 24.16
CA PRO A 144 -4.49 2.18 24.73
C PRO A 144 -3.86 0.86 24.33
N ALA A 145 -3.44 0.71 23.07
CA ALA A 145 -2.79 -0.50 22.58
C ALA A 145 -1.44 -0.75 23.26
N CYS A 146 -0.58 0.28 23.35
CA CYS A 146 0.73 0.17 24.00
C CYS A 146 0.63 -0.04 25.51
N GLU A 147 -0.34 0.60 26.17
CA GLU A 147 -0.56 0.43 27.61
C GLU A 147 -1.14 -0.96 27.92
N HIS A 148 -2.08 -1.45 27.10
CA HIS A 148 -2.60 -2.82 27.24
C HIS A 148 -1.52 -3.87 26.99
N TYR A 149 -0.67 -3.68 25.98
CA TYR A 149 0.49 -4.55 25.74
C TYR A 149 1.44 -4.55 26.94
N GLN A 150 1.78 -3.38 27.47
CA GLN A 150 2.61 -3.26 28.68
C GLN A 150 1.96 -3.95 29.88
N HIS A 151 0.65 -3.77 30.09
CA HIS A 151 -0.09 -4.43 31.16
C HIS A 151 0.01 -5.96 31.05
N ARG A 152 -0.15 -6.53 29.85
CA ARG A 152 0.02 -7.98 29.65
C ARG A 152 1.42 -8.48 29.99
N GLN A 153 2.44 -7.64 29.84
CA GLN A 153 3.82 -8.02 30.14
C GLN A 153 4.19 -7.85 31.62
N THR A 154 3.69 -6.81 32.28
CA THR A 154 4.19 -6.41 33.60
C THR A 154 3.21 -6.66 34.74
N SER A 155 1.91 -6.77 34.45
CA SER A 155 0.87 -6.91 35.47
C SER A 155 0.41 -8.35 35.62
N LYS A 156 0.32 -8.80 36.89
CA LYS A 156 -0.35 -10.06 37.25
C LYS A 156 -1.87 -9.90 37.44
N LYS A 157 -2.38 -8.66 37.38
CA LYS A 157 -3.81 -8.40 37.56
C LYS A 157 -4.58 -8.79 36.29
N PRO A 158 -5.75 -9.42 36.42
CA PRO A 158 -6.55 -9.82 35.27
C PRO A 158 -7.29 -8.64 34.62
N GLN A 159 -7.55 -7.57 35.38
CA GLN A 159 -8.32 -6.43 34.91
C GLN A 159 -7.38 -5.30 34.44
N PHE A 160 -7.55 -4.91 33.17
CA PHE A 160 -6.90 -3.76 32.58
C PHE A 160 -7.71 -2.49 32.84
N VAL A 161 -7.06 -1.45 33.36
CA VAL A 161 -7.61 -0.10 33.51
C VAL A 161 -6.69 0.83 32.76
N TYR A 162 -7.24 1.55 31.77
CA TYR A 162 -6.48 2.49 30.96
C TYR A 162 -6.31 3.82 31.70
N THR A 163 -5.07 4.29 31.82
CA THR A 163 -4.74 5.59 32.42
C THR A 163 -4.21 6.59 31.41
N GLY A 164 -3.44 6.12 30.42
CA GLY A 164 -2.94 6.89 29.28
C GLY A 164 -1.81 7.86 29.57
N PHE A 165 -1.86 8.57 30.70
CA PHE A 165 -1.00 9.72 30.98
C PHE A 165 -0.18 9.53 32.26
N TYR A 166 1.10 9.91 32.19
CA TYR A 166 2.10 9.62 33.23
C TYR A 166 2.92 10.86 33.56
N GLY A 167 3.13 11.14 34.85
CA GLY A 167 3.89 12.30 35.33
C GLY A 167 5.40 12.06 35.48
N GLU A 168 6.10 13.01 36.11
CA GLU A 168 7.48 12.86 36.55
C GLU A 168 7.57 11.66 37.50
N ASN A 169 8.49 10.72 37.28
CA ASN A 169 8.61 9.40 37.92
C ASN A 169 7.74 8.25 37.35
N SER A 170 7.12 8.42 36.18
CA SER A 170 6.31 7.36 35.55
C SER A 170 5.10 6.89 36.39
N HIS A 171 4.64 7.73 37.31
CA HIS A 171 3.39 7.47 38.01
C HIS A 171 2.20 7.77 37.10
N ALA A 172 1.27 6.82 37.03
CA ALA A 172 0.02 6.99 36.28
C ALA A 172 -0.83 8.10 36.90
N LEU A 173 -1.25 9.05 36.09
CA LEU A 173 -2.19 10.09 36.49
C LEU A 173 -3.60 9.53 36.39
N THR A 174 -4.23 9.31 37.54
CA THR A 174 -5.59 8.77 37.60
C THR A 174 -6.63 9.85 37.30
N ASN A 175 -7.76 9.45 36.72
CA ASN A 175 -8.91 10.33 36.43
C ASN A 175 -8.61 11.52 35.51
N VAL A 176 -7.56 11.42 34.67
CA VAL A 176 -7.27 12.42 33.64
C VAL A 176 -8.18 12.24 32.43
N VAL A 177 -8.34 11.00 31.97
CA VAL A 177 -9.21 10.65 30.84
C VAL A 177 -10.66 10.57 31.31
N LEU A 178 -11.50 11.45 30.79
CA LEU A 178 -12.96 11.43 31.00
C LEU A 178 -13.64 10.45 30.06
N SER A 179 -13.27 10.47 28.78
CA SER A 179 -13.83 9.57 27.78
C SER A 179 -12.85 9.32 26.64
N ILE A 180 -13.01 8.18 25.98
CA ILE A 180 -12.31 7.85 24.74
C ILE A 180 -13.36 7.75 23.64
N ARG A 181 -13.36 8.71 22.72
CA ARG A 181 -14.22 8.71 21.55
C ARG A 181 -13.47 8.10 20.40
N ASN A 182 -13.36 6.76 20.40
CA ASN A 182 -12.82 6.05 19.26
C ASN A 182 -13.93 5.86 18.23
N ARG A 183 -13.82 6.52 17.07
CA ARG A 183 -14.77 6.32 15.97
C ARG A 183 -14.57 4.99 15.26
N GLU A 184 -13.45 4.30 15.51
CA GLU A 184 -13.16 2.96 14.99
C GLU A 184 -13.06 1.94 16.13
N PHE A 185 -13.69 0.78 15.99
CA PHE A 185 -13.70 -0.24 17.05
C PHE A 185 -12.34 -0.91 17.32
N THR A 186 -11.30 -0.58 16.55
CA THR A 186 -9.95 -1.13 16.73
C THR A 186 -9.08 -0.21 17.57
N PHE A 187 -8.57 -0.72 18.69
CA PHE A 187 -7.55 -0.06 19.49
C PHE A 187 -6.37 0.33 18.59
N PHE A 188 -6.16 1.63 18.45
CA PHE A 188 -5.08 2.33 17.73
C PHE A 188 -3.92 1.41 17.32
N ARG A 189 -3.97 0.81 16.12
CA ARG A 189 -2.85 0.06 15.54
C ARG A 189 -1.85 1.01 14.87
N PRO A 190 -0.55 0.69 14.82
CA PRO A 190 0.47 1.45 14.06
C PRO A 190 0.22 1.50 12.55
N LEU A 191 -0.43 2.58 12.09
CA LEU A 191 -0.34 3.10 10.73
C LEU A 191 1.11 3.50 10.42
N LYS A 192 1.81 2.74 9.60
CA LYS A 192 2.91 3.25 8.80
C LYS A 192 2.27 4.15 7.75
N LEU A 193 2.71 5.41 7.65
CA LEU A 193 2.31 6.30 6.56
C LEU A 193 3.47 6.31 5.54
N PRO A 194 3.63 5.24 4.74
CA PRO A 194 4.75 5.12 3.82
C PRO A 194 4.63 6.09 2.64
N SER A 195 5.72 6.22 1.88
CA SER A 195 5.71 6.94 0.61
C SER A 195 5.20 5.96 -0.43
N LEU A 196 3.94 6.11 -0.80
CA LEU A 196 3.19 5.16 -1.63
C LEU A 196 3.05 5.68 -3.06
N ALA A 197 3.27 4.78 -4.02
CA ALA A 197 2.86 4.95 -5.40
C ALA A 197 1.76 3.98 -5.80
N VAL A 198 0.76 4.47 -6.54
CA VAL A 198 -0.22 3.64 -7.25
C VAL A 198 -0.03 3.82 -8.75
N ILE A 199 0.32 2.74 -9.43
CA ILE A 199 0.56 2.69 -10.88
C ILE A 199 -0.51 1.80 -11.48
N GLN A 200 -1.29 2.32 -12.43
CA GLN A 200 -2.12 1.47 -13.28
C GLN A 200 -1.51 1.38 -14.68
N LEU A 201 -1.29 0.15 -15.14
CA LEU A 201 -0.90 -0.18 -16.51
C LEU A 201 -2.14 -0.73 -17.21
N GLN A 202 -2.61 -0.07 -18.26
CA GLN A 202 -3.78 -0.54 -19.00
C GLN A 202 -3.58 -0.47 -20.51
N VAL A 203 -4.21 -1.38 -21.24
CA VAL A 203 -4.17 -1.36 -22.71
C VAL A 203 -4.92 -0.13 -23.22
N VAL A 204 -4.39 0.55 -24.25
CA VAL A 204 -5.09 1.66 -24.92
C VAL A 204 -6.49 1.23 -25.39
N GLY A 205 -7.51 2.04 -25.15
CA GLY A 205 -8.89 1.72 -25.53
C GLY A 205 -9.61 0.78 -24.55
N SER A 206 -9.01 0.53 -23.38
CA SER A 206 -9.66 -0.11 -22.24
C SER A 206 -10.95 0.63 -21.84
N ASP A 207 -11.96 -0.12 -21.37
CA ASP A 207 -13.22 0.44 -20.86
C ASP A 207 -12.95 1.36 -19.64
N VAL A 208 -13.79 2.37 -19.44
CA VAL A 208 -13.78 3.26 -18.27
C VAL A 208 -13.91 2.45 -16.98
N ASP A 209 -14.60 1.31 -17.02
CA ASP A 209 -14.73 0.39 -15.89
C ASP A 209 -13.36 -0.15 -15.40
N PHE A 210 -12.34 -0.17 -16.27
CA PHE A 210 -10.98 -0.53 -15.89
C PHE A 210 -10.20 0.55 -15.17
N GLU A 211 -10.67 1.80 -15.18
CA GLU A 211 -10.12 2.85 -14.32
C GLU A 211 -10.64 2.79 -12.89
N ILE A 212 -11.75 2.09 -12.64
CA ILE A 212 -12.39 2.03 -11.31
C ILE A 212 -11.43 1.55 -10.22
N PRO A 213 -10.64 0.47 -10.40
CA PRO A 213 -9.62 0.05 -9.43
C PRO A 213 -8.65 1.16 -9.07
N PHE A 214 -8.07 1.84 -10.07
CA PHE A 214 -7.15 2.95 -9.84
C PHE A 214 -7.79 4.11 -9.09
N ARG A 215 -8.99 4.54 -9.52
CA ARG A 215 -9.70 5.67 -8.91
C ARG A 215 -10.09 5.41 -7.46
N ILE A 216 -10.67 4.25 -7.17
CA ILE A 216 -11.07 3.88 -5.80
C ILE A 216 -9.84 3.70 -4.91
N THR A 217 -8.81 3.00 -5.40
CA THR A 217 -7.57 2.80 -4.64
C THR A 217 -6.90 4.14 -4.34
N THR A 218 -6.83 5.05 -5.31
CA THR A 218 -6.30 6.40 -5.10
C THR A 218 -7.13 7.17 -4.09
N LEU A 219 -8.46 7.18 -4.24
CA LEU A 219 -9.37 7.91 -3.36
C LEU A 219 -9.25 7.44 -1.91
N GLN A 220 -9.30 6.13 -1.66
CA GLN A 220 -9.23 5.58 -0.30
C GLN A 220 -7.87 5.84 0.34
N ASN A 221 -6.78 5.65 -0.41
CA ASN A 221 -5.43 5.90 0.12
C ASN A 221 -5.13 7.39 0.31
N SER A 222 -5.84 8.26 -0.40
CA SER A 222 -5.70 9.71 -0.25
C SER A 222 -6.10 10.24 1.13
N ASN A 223 -6.83 9.44 1.92
CA ASN A 223 -7.17 9.76 3.32
C ASN A 223 -5.95 9.66 4.25
N TYR A 224 -4.90 8.95 3.83
CA TYR A 224 -3.69 8.70 4.61
C TYR A 224 -2.48 9.49 4.08
N ALA A 225 -2.67 10.30 3.04
CA ALA A 225 -1.61 11.02 2.34
C ALA A 225 -1.66 12.53 2.64
N SER A 226 -0.49 13.17 2.72
CA SER A 226 -0.40 14.63 2.89
C SER A 226 -0.77 15.38 1.61
N ALA A 227 -0.60 14.75 0.45
CA ALA A 227 -0.98 15.25 -0.86
C ALA A 227 -1.29 14.06 -1.78
N VAL A 228 -2.08 14.29 -2.83
CA VAL A 228 -2.19 13.38 -3.97
C VAL A 228 -1.63 14.13 -5.17
N VAL A 229 -0.59 13.58 -5.78
CA VAL A 229 0.07 14.17 -6.95
C VAL A 229 0.16 13.15 -8.06
N THR A 230 -0.04 13.61 -9.29
CA THR A 230 0.24 12.79 -10.48
C THR A 230 1.73 12.87 -10.83
N VAL A 231 2.22 11.90 -11.61
CA VAL A 231 3.58 11.97 -12.19
C VAL A 231 3.77 13.28 -12.97
N GLN A 232 2.75 13.73 -13.71
CA GLN A 232 2.81 14.96 -14.48
C GLN A 232 2.96 16.19 -13.57
N ASP A 233 2.19 16.27 -12.47
CA ASP A 233 2.31 17.37 -11.49
C ASP A 233 3.73 17.47 -10.93
N VAL A 234 4.35 16.32 -10.62
CA VAL A 234 5.72 16.26 -10.09
C VAL A 234 6.73 16.79 -11.09
N LEU A 235 6.61 16.40 -12.37
CA LEU A 235 7.56 16.79 -13.41
C LEU A 235 7.39 18.25 -13.83
N ASP A 236 6.15 18.71 -14.05
CA ASP A 236 5.87 20.07 -14.52
C ASP A 236 6.23 21.13 -13.48
N ASN A 237 6.10 20.79 -12.19
CA ASN A 237 6.34 21.72 -11.10
C ASN A 237 7.61 21.40 -10.29
N LEU A 238 8.42 20.44 -10.75
CA LEU A 238 9.64 19.98 -10.08
C LEU A 238 9.43 19.71 -8.58
N LEU A 239 8.32 19.05 -8.25
CA LEU A 239 7.91 18.88 -6.86
C LEU A 239 8.92 18.06 -6.07
N VAL A 240 9.26 18.55 -4.88
CA VAL A 240 10.09 17.85 -3.90
C VAL A 240 9.29 17.74 -2.60
N PRO A 241 9.21 16.56 -1.97
CA PRO A 241 8.52 16.41 -0.70
C PRO A 241 9.24 17.20 0.39
N PRO A 242 8.51 17.80 1.36
CA PRO A 242 9.13 18.49 2.48
C PRO A 242 9.99 17.52 3.29
N PRO A 243 11.09 17.99 3.90
CA PRO A 243 11.96 17.14 4.71
C PRO A 243 11.17 16.55 5.89
N ILE A 244 11.14 15.23 5.97
CA ILE A 244 10.39 14.50 6.99
C ILE A 244 11.26 14.29 8.22
N SER A 245 10.74 14.67 9.39
CA SER A 245 11.40 14.38 10.66
C SER A 245 11.22 12.91 11.03
N THR A 246 12.32 12.20 11.28
CA THR A 246 12.30 10.78 11.73
C THR A 246 11.63 10.57 13.10
N LYS A 247 11.39 11.64 13.85
CA LYS A 247 10.80 11.59 15.20
C LYS A 247 9.27 11.61 15.21
N THR A 248 8.63 11.90 14.07
CA THR A 248 7.18 12.11 13.99
C THR A 248 6.59 11.31 12.84
N LEU A 249 5.46 10.67 13.10
CA LEU A 249 4.69 9.96 12.08
C LEU A 249 3.98 11.01 11.20
N GLN A 250 4.62 11.39 10.10
CA GLN A 250 4.10 12.37 9.14
C GLN A 250 3.53 11.66 7.92
N ALA A 251 2.38 12.15 7.43
CA ALA A 251 1.80 11.67 6.19
C ALA A 251 2.70 12.02 5.01
N LYS A 252 2.93 11.06 4.14
CA LYS A 252 3.73 11.24 2.91
C LYS A 252 2.81 11.44 1.71
N PRO A 253 3.32 12.05 0.63
CA PRO A 253 2.53 12.17 -0.59
C PRO A 253 2.22 10.80 -1.19
N LEU A 254 1.03 10.71 -1.78
CA LEU A 254 0.62 9.63 -2.66
C LEU A 254 0.93 10.04 -4.10
N VAL A 255 1.81 9.30 -4.77
CA VAL A 255 2.12 9.52 -6.18
C VAL A 255 1.29 8.58 -7.03
N THR A 256 0.66 9.11 -8.08
CA THR A 256 -0.24 8.31 -8.94
C THR A 256 0.22 8.37 -10.39
N SER A 257 0.14 7.23 -11.08
CA SER A 257 0.46 7.13 -12.50
C SER A 257 -0.53 6.20 -13.19
N LEU A 258 -1.11 6.67 -14.29
CA LEU A 258 -1.92 5.87 -15.20
C LEU A 258 -1.20 5.83 -16.54
N ILE A 259 -0.70 4.65 -16.91
CA ILE A 259 0.08 4.44 -18.13
C ILE A 259 -0.74 3.59 -19.08
N ASN A 260 -1.02 4.14 -20.25
CA ASN A 260 -1.65 3.39 -21.33
C ASN A 260 -0.57 2.75 -22.22
N PHE A 261 -0.75 1.49 -22.60
CA PHE A 261 0.19 0.79 -23.47
C PHE A 261 -0.47 0.24 -24.73
N ASP A 262 0.28 0.28 -25.83
CA ASP A 262 0.01 -0.39 -27.10
C ASP A 262 1.35 -0.92 -27.62
N PHE A 263 1.51 -2.24 -27.61
CA PHE A 263 2.75 -2.87 -28.10
C PHE A 263 2.66 -3.31 -29.57
N ASN A 264 1.62 -2.91 -30.30
CA ASN A 264 1.49 -3.21 -31.72
C ASN A 264 2.37 -2.30 -32.60
N THR A 265 2.69 -1.11 -32.10
CA THR A 265 3.37 -0.08 -32.89
C THR A 265 4.64 0.39 -32.18
N PRO A 266 5.73 0.72 -32.93
CA PRO A 266 6.91 1.32 -32.33
C PRO A 266 6.60 2.59 -31.55
N ALA A 267 5.70 3.43 -32.08
CA ALA A 267 5.25 4.65 -31.40
C ALA A 267 4.55 4.36 -30.06
N GLY A 268 3.75 3.30 -29.96
CA GLY A 268 3.10 2.89 -28.72
C GLY A 268 4.10 2.36 -27.69
N VAL A 269 5.11 1.59 -28.12
CA VAL A 269 6.22 1.12 -27.26
C VAL A 269 7.07 2.30 -26.76
N ASP A 270 7.38 3.27 -27.62
CA ASP A 270 8.16 4.45 -27.26
C ASP A 270 7.39 5.34 -26.27
N ALA A 271 6.09 5.55 -26.51
CA ALA A 271 5.23 6.30 -25.61
C ALA A 271 5.12 5.64 -24.23
N TYR A 272 4.93 4.31 -24.18
CA TYR A 272 4.94 3.54 -22.95
C TYR A 272 6.27 3.68 -22.19
N THR A 273 7.38 3.49 -22.90
CA THR A 273 8.73 3.58 -22.33
C THR A 273 9.00 4.96 -21.74
N HIS A 274 8.63 6.01 -22.46
CA HIS A 274 8.78 7.38 -22.00
C HIS A 274 7.94 7.66 -20.74
N GLN A 275 6.67 7.22 -20.72
CA GLN A 275 5.80 7.36 -19.54
C GLN A 275 6.33 6.58 -18.33
N LEU A 276 6.88 5.38 -18.55
CA LEU A 276 7.46 4.57 -17.49
C LEU A 276 8.74 5.21 -16.92
N ILE A 277 9.62 5.75 -17.76
CA ILE A 277 10.81 6.50 -17.33
C ILE A 277 10.40 7.72 -16.51
N ASN A 278 9.44 8.50 -17.00
CA ASN A 278 8.90 9.67 -16.29
C ASN A 278 8.31 9.29 -14.94
N THR A 279 7.59 8.17 -14.88
CA THR A 279 7.03 7.61 -13.65
C THR A 279 8.12 7.26 -12.65
N VAL A 280 9.17 6.56 -13.09
CA VAL A 280 10.33 6.22 -12.24
C VAL A 280 11.01 7.48 -11.71
N ASN A 281 11.28 8.45 -12.58
CA ASN A 281 11.95 9.70 -12.20
C ASN A 281 11.14 10.47 -11.15
N ALA A 282 9.84 10.67 -11.39
CA ALA A 282 8.96 11.34 -10.43
C ALA A 282 8.92 10.61 -9.08
N MET A 283 8.80 9.28 -9.08
CA MET A 283 8.75 8.49 -7.84
C MET A 283 10.08 8.46 -7.08
N GLN A 284 11.21 8.52 -7.80
CA GLN A 284 12.52 8.70 -7.18
C GLN A 284 12.64 10.05 -6.49
N THR A 285 12.24 11.14 -7.15
CA THR A 285 12.21 12.49 -6.57
C THR A 285 11.33 12.55 -5.32
N MET A 286 10.17 11.88 -5.35
CA MET A 286 9.24 11.83 -4.23
C MET A 286 9.62 10.82 -3.13
N GLY A 287 10.74 10.11 -3.29
CA GLY A 287 11.23 9.16 -2.28
C GLY A 287 10.27 7.99 -2.01
N VAL A 288 9.58 7.50 -3.04
CA VAL A 288 8.63 6.39 -2.94
C VAL A 288 9.35 5.10 -2.54
N ASN A 289 8.76 4.36 -1.59
CA ASN A 289 9.27 3.08 -1.11
C ASN A 289 8.27 1.93 -1.22
N GLU A 290 6.97 2.23 -1.23
CA GLU A 290 5.90 1.26 -1.44
C GLU A 290 5.28 1.48 -2.82
N VAL A 291 5.09 0.41 -3.59
CA VAL A 291 4.56 0.50 -4.95
C VAL A 291 3.43 -0.51 -5.14
N VAL A 292 2.27 -0.03 -5.55
CA VAL A 292 1.12 -0.84 -5.95
C VAL A 292 0.94 -0.71 -7.45
N ILE A 293 1.11 -1.81 -8.18
CA ILE A 293 0.95 -1.89 -9.62
C ILE A 293 -0.36 -2.63 -9.92
N ILE A 294 -1.23 -2.02 -10.70
CA ILE A 294 -2.49 -2.59 -11.15
C ILE A 294 -2.36 -2.78 -12.67
N LEU A 295 -2.21 -4.02 -13.11
CA LEU A 295 -2.24 -4.36 -14.53
C LEU A 295 -3.67 -4.68 -14.93
N VAL A 296 -4.25 -3.93 -15.86
CA VAL A 296 -5.59 -4.18 -16.38
C VAL A 296 -5.54 -4.49 -17.86
N THR A 297 -6.06 -5.65 -18.23
CA THR A 297 -6.12 -6.08 -19.62
C THR A 297 -7.25 -7.10 -19.84
N HIS A 298 -7.46 -7.49 -21.08
CA HIS A 298 -8.25 -8.64 -21.44
C HIS A 298 -7.37 -9.88 -21.66
N SER A 299 -7.97 -11.05 -21.56
CA SER A 299 -7.39 -12.31 -21.94
C SER A 299 -8.18 -12.92 -23.09
N ASP A 300 -7.48 -13.48 -24.08
CA ASP A 300 -8.12 -14.19 -25.19
C ASP A 300 -8.94 -15.37 -24.65
N PRO A 301 -10.21 -15.50 -25.03
CA PRO A 301 -11.09 -16.50 -24.44
C PRO A 301 -10.70 -17.96 -24.76
N ASN A 302 -9.95 -18.17 -25.85
CA ASN A 302 -9.58 -19.49 -26.34
C ASN A 302 -8.20 -19.91 -25.84
N THR A 303 -7.22 -18.99 -25.85
CA THR A 303 -5.82 -19.31 -25.51
C THR A 303 -5.45 -18.95 -24.08
N GLY A 304 -6.14 -17.99 -23.46
CA GLY A 304 -5.76 -17.43 -22.17
C GLY A 304 -4.60 -16.43 -22.26
N ASP A 305 -4.16 -16.09 -23.46
CA ASP A 305 -3.11 -15.08 -23.69
C ASP A 305 -3.60 -13.69 -23.30
N LEU A 306 -2.68 -12.76 -23.01
CA LEU A 306 -3.01 -11.39 -22.65
C LEU A 306 -3.06 -10.49 -23.87
N HIS A 307 -4.15 -9.73 -23.98
CA HIS A 307 -4.21 -8.64 -24.94
C HIS A 307 -3.21 -7.55 -24.57
N HIS A 308 -2.50 -7.05 -25.57
CA HIS A 308 -1.48 -6.02 -25.41
C HIS A 308 -1.62 -4.88 -26.43
N THR A 309 -2.76 -4.86 -27.12
CA THR A 309 -3.08 -3.94 -28.21
C THR A 309 -4.52 -3.49 -28.11
N PRO A 310 -4.85 -2.30 -28.63
CA PRO A 310 -6.20 -1.75 -28.58
C PRO A 310 -7.25 -2.70 -29.16
N ASN A 311 -8.47 -2.61 -28.62
CA ASN A 311 -9.65 -3.35 -29.09
C ASN A 311 -9.50 -4.88 -29.10
N GLY A 312 -8.52 -5.42 -28.36
CA GLY A 312 -8.30 -6.87 -28.28
C GLY A 312 -7.88 -7.51 -29.61
N MET A 313 -7.23 -6.76 -30.51
CA MET A 313 -6.88 -7.28 -31.84
C MET A 313 -5.84 -8.41 -31.79
N THR A 314 -4.92 -8.34 -30.83
CA THR A 314 -3.87 -9.36 -30.67
C THR A 314 -3.68 -9.70 -29.20
N ALA A 315 -3.24 -10.94 -28.94
CA ALA A 315 -2.85 -11.44 -27.64
C ALA A 315 -1.53 -12.21 -27.73
N GLU A 316 -0.75 -12.21 -26.65
CA GLU A 316 0.44 -13.07 -26.49
C GLU A 316 0.45 -13.62 -25.06
N ARG A 317 1.16 -14.72 -24.88
CA ARG A 317 1.47 -15.33 -23.60
C ARG A 317 1.93 -14.27 -22.61
N PHE A 318 1.51 -14.51 -21.37
CA PHE A 318 1.79 -13.67 -20.23
C PHE A 318 3.25 -13.20 -20.18
N ARG A 319 4.21 -14.11 -20.35
CA ARG A 319 5.64 -13.80 -20.26
C ARG A 319 6.09 -12.73 -21.26
N VAL A 320 5.64 -12.81 -22.51
CA VAL A 320 6.03 -11.87 -23.56
C VAL A 320 5.48 -10.48 -23.28
N VAL A 321 4.20 -10.39 -22.91
CA VAL A 321 3.59 -9.12 -22.53
C VAL A 321 4.24 -8.55 -21.28
N PHE A 322 4.52 -9.40 -20.29
CA PHE A 322 5.16 -8.99 -19.04
C PHE A 322 6.59 -8.49 -19.23
N ASP A 323 7.36 -9.09 -20.15
CA ASP A 323 8.72 -8.63 -20.47
C ASP A 323 8.73 -7.21 -21.06
N HIS A 324 7.69 -6.84 -21.82
CA HIS A 324 7.49 -5.47 -22.28
C HIS A 324 7.06 -4.52 -21.15
N LEU A 325 6.08 -4.94 -20.33
CA LEU A 325 5.60 -4.12 -19.22
C LEU A 325 6.70 -3.86 -18.20
N MET A 326 7.52 -4.86 -17.91
CA MET A 326 8.52 -4.81 -16.85
C MET A 326 9.90 -4.77 -17.49
N MET A 327 10.21 -3.66 -18.14
CA MET A 327 11.53 -3.45 -18.76
C MET A 327 12.67 -3.61 -17.72
N PRO A 328 13.89 -4.03 -18.12
CA PRO A 328 14.99 -4.29 -17.19
C PRO A 328 15.26 -3.13 -16.21
N ALA A 329 15.28 -1.89 -16.70
CA ALA A 329 15.50 -0.72 -15.85
C ALA A 329 14.40 -0.54 -14.78
N PHE A 330 13.14 -0.81 -15.13
CA PHE A 330 12.02 -0.75 -14.19
C PHE A 330 12.12 -1.87 -13.15
N ARG A 331 12.52 -3.08 -13.54
CA ARG A 331 12.77 -4.20 -12.61
C ARG A 331 13.86 -3.84 -11.60
N GLU A 332 14.99 -3.31 -12.06
CA GLU A 332 16.07 -2.88 -11.15
C GLU A 332 15.62 -1.78 -10.19
N TRP A 333 14.78 -0.85 -10.66
CA TRP A 333 14.20 0.19 -9.79
C TRP A 333 13.24 -0.38 -8.74
N LEU A 334 12.48 -1.44 -9.07
CA LEU A 334 11.53 -2.08 -8.16
C LEU A 334 12.20 -2.93 -7.07
N LYS A 335 13.33 -3.59 -7.35
CA LYS A 335 14.03 -4.48 -6.39
C LYS A 335 14.21 -3.91 -4.97
N PRO A 336 14.65 -2.65 -4.76
CA PRO A 336 14.78 -2.10 -3.40
C PRO A 336 13.45 -1.62 -2.79
N LYS A 337 12.31 -1.80 -3.46
CA LYS A 337 10.99 -1.33 -3.04
C LYS A 337 10.18 -2.48 -2.46
N ASN A 338 9.16 -2.14 -1.67
CA ASN A 338 8.09 -3.09 -1.37
C ASN A 338 7.01 -2.95 -2.45
N ALA A 339 7.08 -3.81 -3.46
CA ALA A 339 6.29 -3.73 -4.67
C ALA A 339 5.27 -4.87 -4.79
N HIS A 340 4.02 -4.53 -5.08
CA HIS A 340 2.91 -5.47 -5.19
C HIS A 340 2.22 -5.31 -6.53
N LEU A 341 1.97 -6.42 -7.23
CA LEU A 341 1.28 -6.43 -8.51
C LEU A 341 -0.10 -7.09 -8.39
N PHE A 342 -1.12 -6.43 -8.95
CA PHE A 342 -2.47 -6.95 -9.09
C PHE A 342 -2.76 -7.11 -10.58
N VAL A 343 -2.94 -8.35 -11.04
CA VAL A 343 -3.27 -8.64 -12.44
C VAL A 343 -4.77 -8.83 -12.58
N LEU A 344 -5.40 -7.84 -13.23
CA LEU A 344 -6.82 -7.77 -13.53
C LEU A 344 -7.03 -8.09 -15.02
N ALA A 345 -6.94 -9.38 -15.36
CA ALA A 345 -7.16 -9.87 -16.72
C ALA A 345 -8.56 -10.49 -16.84
N SER A 346 -9.43 -9.91 -17.67
CA SER A 346 -10.79 -10.40 -17.92
C SER A 346 -10.88 -11.19 -19.24
N GLY A 347 -11.56 -12.33 -19.29
CA GLY A 347 -11.89 -12.98 -20.59
C GLY A 347 -11.74 -14.50 -20.69
N SER A 348 -10.83 -15.13 -19.96
CA SER A 348 -10.80 -16.59 -19.71
C SER A 348 -9.69 -16.90 -18.69
N LYS A 349 -9.31 -18.18 -18.48
CA LYS A 349 -8.29 -18.64 -17.52
C LYS A 349 -6.89 -18.15 -17.97
N PRO A 350 -6.35 -17.02 -17.47
CA PRO A 350 -5.08 -16.46 -17.95
C PRO A 350 -3.85 -17.22 -17.42
N PHE A 351 -4.05 -18.37 -16.77
CA PHE A 351 -3.04 -19.04 -15.98
C PHE A 351 -2.66 -20.38 -16.58
N THR A 352 -2.06 -20.28 -17.76
CA THR A 352 -1.24 -21.36 -18.29
C THR A 352 -0.06 -21.62 -17.35
N LYS A 353 0.55 -22.80 -17.46
CA LYS A 353 1.76 -23.13 -16.69
C LYS A 353 2.87 -22.09 -16.89
N ASP A 354 3.03 -21.60 -18.12
CA ASP A 354 4.02 -20.57 -18.46
C ASP A 354 3.80 -19.25 -17.68
N ALA A 355 2.55 -18.80 -17.56
CA ALA A 355 2.22 -17.62 -16.76
C ALA A 355 2.57 -17.81 -15.28
N HIS A 356 2.24 -18.98 -14.72
CA HIS A 356 2.59 -19.31 -13.34
C HIS A 356 4.11 -19.33 -13.12
N ASP A 357 4.86 -20.01 -13.99
CA ASP A 357 6.32 -20.13 -13.89
C ASP A 357 7.00 -18.75 -14.02
N CYS A 358 6.50 -17.90 -14.92
CA CYS A 358 6.95 -16.51 -15.06
C CYS A 358 6.76 -15.74 -13.75
N LEU A 359 5.54 -15.74 -13.19
CA LEU A 359 5.21 -15.03 -11.95
C LEU A 359 5.95 -15.55 -10.73
N HIS A 360 6.12 -16.86 -10.62
CA HIS A 360 6.96 -17.48 -9.60
C HIS A 360 8.42 -17.03 -9.76
N GLY A 361 8.95 -16.97 -10.98
CA GLY A 361 10.29 -16.43 -11.25
C GLY A 361 10.47 -14.97 -10.79
N ILE A 362 9.45 -14.14 -10.95
CA ILE A 362 9.50 -12.72 -10.58
C ILE A 362 9.47 -12.51 -9.05
N THR A 363 8.67 -13.30 -8.35
CA THR A 363 8.60 -13.24 -6.88
C THR A 363 9.85 -13.83 -6.22
N THR A 364 10.35 -14.97 -6.73
CA THR A 364 11.59 -15.59 -6.25
C THR A 364 12.83 -14.74 -6.51
N SER A 365 12.86 -13.98 -7.61
CA SER A 365 13.91 -12.99 -7.88
C SER A 365 13.75 -11.67 -7.11
N GLN A 366 12.75 -11.56 -6.22
CA GLN A 366 12.47 -10.40 -5.36
C GLN A 366 12.30 -9.08 -6.13
N ILE A 367 11.87 -9.15 -7.39
CA ILE A 367 11.50 -7.95 -8.15
C ILE A 367 10.17 -7.40 -7.63
N LEU A 368 9.24 -8.31 -7.31
CA LEU A 368 7.97 -8.00 -6.67
C LEU A 368 7.86 -8.83 -5.40
N ASN A 369 7.40 -8.21 -4.32
CA ASN A 369 7.16 -8.89 -3.06
C ASN A 369 5.97 -9.84 -3.17
N ASN A 370 4.91 -9.42 -3.87
CA ASN A 370 3.71 -10.22 -4.04
C ASN A 370 3.06 -9.96 -5.40
N VAL A 371 2.43 -11.02 -5.93
CA VAL A 371 1.59 -10.94 -7.12
C VAL A 371 0.22 -11.53 -6.80
N PHE A 372 -0.83 -10.75 -7.05
CA PHE A 372 -2.22 -11.13 -6.88
C PHE A 372 -2.89 -11.32 -8.23
N LEU A 373 -3.52 -12.48 -8.38
CA LEU A 373 -4.10 -12.93 -9.63
C LEU A 373 -5.57 -13.23 -9.40
N PHE A 374 -6.44 -12.71 -10.26
CA PHE A 374 -7.89 -12.88 -10.14
C PHE A 374 -8.44 -13.63 -11.36
N PRO A 375 -8.32 -14.97 -11.40
CA PRO A 375 -8.82 -15.79 -12.49
C PRO A 375 -10.34 -15.82 -12.49
N THR A 376 -10.99 -14.92 -13.22
CA THR A 376 -12.43 -15.01 -13.43
C THR A 376 -12.80 -14.55 -14.83
N THR A 377 -13.72 -15.31 -15.45
CA THR A 377 -14.36 -14.97 -16.72
C THR A 377 -15.26 -13.74 -16.59
N HIS A 378 -15.73 -13.45 -15.37
CA HIS A 378 -16.61 -12.32 -15.07
C HIS A 378 -15.97 -11.45 -13.99
N LEU A 379 -14.78 -10.93 -14.31
CA LEU A 379 -14.10 -9.96 -13.46
C LEU A 379 -15.01 -8.75 -13.26
N GLN A 380 -15.26 -8.37 -12.02
CA GLN A 380 -15.91 -7.10 -11.69
C GLN A 380 -14.84 -6.18 -11.09
N PRO A 381 -14.19 -5.32 -11.90
CA PRO A 381 -13.08 -4.47 -11.45
C PRO A 381 -13.42 -3.68 -10.18
N ALA A 382 -14.67 -3.21 -10.07
CA ALA A 382 -15.16 -2.52 -8.87
C ALA A 382 -15.04 -3.35 -7.58
N LYS A 383 -15.28 -4.66 -7.61
CA LYS A 383 -15.12 -5.52 -6.41
C LYS A 383 -13.66 -5.68 -6.02
N LEU A 384 -12.77 -5.72 -7.00
CA LEU A 384 -11.33 -5.82 -6.76
C LEU A 384 -10.73 -4.51 -6.30
N ALA A 385 -11.32 -3.39 -6.69
CA ALA A 385 -10.95 -2.08 -6.20
C ALA A 385 -11.02 -2.01 -4.65
N PHE A 386 -12.07 -2.58 -4.07
CA PHE A 386 -12.19 -2.70 -2.61
C PHE A 386 -11.12 -3.63 -2.02
N PHE A 387 -10.86 -4.77 -2.66
CA PHE A 387 -9.81 -5.69 -2.22
C PHE A 387 -8.42 -5.01 -2.21
N ILE A 388 -8.05 -4.33 -3.30
CA ILE A 388 -6.76 -3.64 -3.45
C ILE A 388 -6.63 -2.54 -2.40
N SER A 389 -7.68 -1.73 -2.22
CA SER A 389 -7.65 -0.64 -1.25
C SER A 389 -7.55 -1.15 0.19
N GLN A 390 -8.31 -2.19 0.54
CA GLN A 390 -8.22 -2.86 1.84
C GLN A 390 -6.85 -3.53 2.04
N PHE A 391 -6.25 -4.07 0.98
CA PHE A 391 -4.90 -4.60 1.03
C PHE A 391 -3.90 -3.51 1.39
N VAL A 392 -3.95 -2.35 0.71
CA VAL A 392 -3.05 -1.23 1.02
C VAL A 392 -3.21 -0.78 2.47
N GLU A 393 -4.45 -0.59 2.91
CA GLU A 393 -4.73 -0.18 4.28
C GLU A 393 -4.25 -1.20 5.32
N ARG A 394 -4.52 -2.49 5.10
CA ARG A 394 -4.21 -3.53 6.09
C ARG A 394 -2.73 -3.90 6.09
N VAL A 395 -2.15 -4.07 4.92
CA VAL A 395 -0.79 -4.59 4.77
C VAL A 395 0.23 -3.46 4.80
N LEU A 396 0.01 -2.39 4.03
CA LEU A 396 1.01 -1.32 3.91
C LEU A 396 0.88 -0.30 5.03
N PHE A 397 -0.35 0.09 5.38
CA PHE A 397 -0.56 1.05 6.47
C PHE A 397 -0.56 0.36 7.82
N ASN A 398 -1.37 -0.67 8.05
CA ASN A 398 -1.44 -1.31 9.37
C ASN A 398 -0.33 -2.33 9.65
N ASP A 399 0.63 -2.49 8.72
CA ASP A 399 1.78 -3.40 8.85
C ASP A 399 1.39 -4.85 9.18
N ILE A 400 0.23 -5.29 8.69
CA ILE A 400 -0.21 -6.66 8.85
C ILE A 400 0.55 -7.49 7.81
N ASN A 401 1.09 -8.65 8.21
CA ASN A 401 1.69 -9.58 7.27
C ASN A 401 0.70 -9.91 6.13
N VAL A 402 1.21 -9.98 4.90
CA VAL A 402 0.42 -10.16 3.67
C VAL A 402 -0.60 -11.30 3.78
N GLU A 403 -0.19 -12.48 4.27
CA GLU A 403 -1.06 -13.64 4.36
C GLU A 403 -2.27 -13.36 5.27
N GLN A 404 -2.01 -12.82 6.46
CA GLN A 404 -3.06 -12.43 7.40
C GLN A 404 -3.94 -11.31 6.83
N GLY A 405 -3.32 -10.31 6.19
CA GLY A 405 -4.01 -9.19 5.56
C GLY A 405 -5.02 -9.67 4.52
N VAL A 406 -4.59 -10.54 3.61
CA VAL A 406 -5.44 -11.15 2.58
C VAL A 406 -6.59 -11.95 3.20
N MET A 407 -6.31 -12.78 4.21
CA MET A 407 -7.33 -13.59 4.90
C MET A 407 -8.39 -12.78 5.63
N TYR A 408 -8.12 -11.52 5.99
CA TYR A 408 -9.14 -10.64 6.58
C TYR A 408 -10.02 -9.94 5.54
N ILE A 409 -9.59 -9.90 4.28
CA ILE A 409 -10.31 -9.21 3.19
C ILE A 409 -11.24 -10.18 2.47
N LEU A 410 -10.81 -11.43 2.31
CA LEU A 410 -11.63 -12.55 1.84
C LEU A 410 -12.66 -12.96 2.90
#